data_AF-A0A024F8F1-F1
#
_entry.id   AF-A0A024F8F1-F1
#
_cell.length_a   1.000
_cell.length_b   1.000
_cell.length_c   1.000
_cell.angle_alpha   90.00
_cell.angle_beta   90.00
_cell.angle_gamma   90.00
#
_symmetry.space_group_name_H-M   'P 1'
#
loop_
_entity.id
_entity.type
_entity.pdbx_description
1 polymer ?
#
loop_
_entity_poly.entity_id
_entity_poly.type
_entity_poly.pdbx_seq_one_letter_code
_entity_poly.pdbx_strand_id
1 'polypeptide(L)' 'GHTLVWHRETPAWVRSFSGNKEAWKALMKEYIQDVVTHFKGKVTSWDVVNE' A
#
# COMPACT_ATOMS: atom_id res chain seq x y z
N GLY A 1 9.69 -6.79 -5.30
CA GLY A 1 8.69 -5.75 -5.60
C GLY A 1 9.03 -4.55 -4.76
N HIS A 2 9.16 -3.38 -5.37
CA HIS A 2 9.57 -2.15 -4.70
C HIS A 2 8.64 -1.03 -5.19
N THR A 3 7.84 -0.38 -4.35
CA THR A 3 7.53 -0.61 -2.93
C THR A 3 6.03 -0.39 -2.73
N LEU A 4 5.44 -0.87 -1.62
CA LEU A 4 4.01 -0.67 -1.36
C LEU A 4 3.73 0.69 -0.71
N VAL A 5 4.56 1.12 0.25
CA VAL A 5 4.36 2.37 0.99
C VAL A 5 5.65 3.19 0.96
N TRP A 6 5.57 4.41 0.42
CA TRP A 6 6.68 5.37 0.38
C TRP A 6 6.19 6.82 0.38
N HIS A 7 6.99 7.73 0.94
CA HIS A 7 6.65 9.15 1.06
C HIS A 7 6.82 9.95 -0.23
N ARG A 8 7.66 9.51 -1.19
CA ARG A 8 7.99 10.30 -2.38
C ARG A 8 6.94 10.21 -3.48
N GLU A 9 6.48 9.00 -3.78
CA GLU A 9 5.59 8.70 -4.91
C GLU A 9 4.18 8.32 -4.43
N THR A 10 3.67 9.04 -3.43
CA THR A 10 2.37 8.74 -2.81
C THR A 10 1.21 9.21 -3.71
N PRO A 11 0.28 8.33 -4.12
CA PRO A 11 -0.86 8.69 -4.96
C PRO A 11 -1.77 9.78 -4.37
N ALA A 12 -2.44 10.53 -5.24
CA ALA A 12 -3.32 11.63 -4.81
C ALA A 12 -4.47 11.18 -3.89
N TRP A 13 -5.01 9.97 -4.09
CA TRP A 13 -6.09 9.44 -3.24
C TRP A 13 -5.66 9.20 -1.80
N VAL A 14 -4.39 8.81 -1.58
CA VAL A 14 -3.80 8.62 -0.25
C VAL A 14 -3.70 9.97 0.46
N ARG A 15 -3.27 11.01 -0.27
CA ARG A 15 -3.15 12.39 0.23
C ARG A 15 -4.50 13.04 0.51
N SER A 16 -5.53 12.61 -0.21
CA SER A 16 -6.89 13.16 -0.12
C SER A 16 -7.80 12.35 0.81
N PHE A 17 -7.26 11.35 1.51
CA PHE A 17 -8.04 10.53 2.41
C PHE A 17 -8.59 11.35 3.57
N SER A 18 -9.91 11.25 3.77
CA SER A 18 -10.61 11.83 4.91
C SER A 18 -11.34 10.74 5.68
N GLY A 19 -10.85 10.41 6.86
CA GLY A 19 -11.43 9.36 7.72
C GLY A 19 -10.70 9.26 9.05
N ASN A 20 -11.17 8.36 9.91
CA ASN A 20 -10.50 8.09 11.18
C ASN A 20 -9.34 7.09 11.02
N LYS A 21 -8.60 6.87 12.10
CA LYS A 21 -7.41 5.99 12.13
C LYS A 21 -7.75 4.54 11.74
N GLU A 22 -8.92 4.07 12.12
CA GLU A 22 -9.41 2.72 11.87
C GLU A 22 -9.72 2.53 10.38
N ALA A 23 -10.42 3.49 9.77
CA ALA A 23 -10.69 3.51 8.33
C ALA A 23 -9.39 3.57 7.52
N TRP A 24 -8.41 4.37 7.96
CA TRP A 24 -7.09 4.43 7.32
C TRP A 24 -6.37 3.07 7.34
N LYS A 25 -6.37 2.40 8.50
CA LYS A 25 -5.75 1.07 8.64
C LYS A 25 -6.42 0.03 7.75
N ALA A 26 -7.75 0.05 7.66
CA ALA A 26 -8.51 -0.85 6.81
C ALA A 26 -8.16 -0.63 5.32
N LEU A 27 -8.18 0.62 4.86
CA LEU A 27 -7.84 0.99 3.49
C LEU A 27 -6.41 0.58 3.11
N MET A 28 -5.44 0.81 4.00
CA MET A 28 -4.06 0.42 3.74
C MET A 28 -3.87 -1.09 3.72
N LYS A 29 -4.59 -1.82 4.57
CA LYS A 29 -4.57 -3.29 4.54
C LYS A 29 -5.14 -3.82 3.22
N GLU A 30 -6.27 -3.28 2.77
CA GLU A 30 -6.91 -3.66 1.51
C GLU A 30 -5.97 -3.41 0.33
N TYR A 31 -5.42 -2.19 0.21
CA TYR A 31 -4.44 -1.85 -0.83
C TYR A 31 -3.23 -2.82 -0.87
N ILE A 32 -2.64 -3.11 0.29
CA ILE A 32 -1.52 -4.05 0.38
C ILE A 32 -1.95 -5.44 -0.09
N GLN A 33 -3.10 -5.93 0.38
CA GLN A 33 -3.63 -7.26 0.03
C GLN A 33 -3.90 -7.39 -1.47
N ASP A 34 -4.49 -6.36 -2.08
CA ASP A 34 -4.79 -6.36 -3.51
C ASP A 34 -3.52 -6.42 -4.36
N VAL A 35 -2.52 -5.59 -4.04
CA VAL A 35 -1.26 -5.55 -4.80
C VAL A 35 -0.49 -6.86 -4.66
N VAL A 36 -0.31 -7.38 -3.44
CA VAL A 36 0.45 -8.63 -3.24
C VAL A 36 -0.28 -9.85 -3.81
N THR A 37 -1.62 -9.84 -3.80
CA THR A 37 -2.43 -10.89 -4.42
C THR A 37 -2.34 -10.85 -5.94
N HIS A 38 -2.41 -9.66 -6.53
CA HIS A 38 -2.29 -9.47 -7.98
C HIS A 38 -0.95 -10.03 -8.52
N PHE A 39 0.14 -9.85 -7.77
CA PHE A 39 1.48 -10.32 -8.14
C PHE A 39 1.88 -11.66 -7.52
N LYS A 40 0.93 -12.40 -6.92
CA LYS A 40 1.21 -13.69 -6.27
C LYS A 40 1.88 -14.66 -7.25
N GLY A 41 3.00 -15.24 -6.82
CA GLY A 41 3.80 -16.18 -7.61
C GLY A 41 4.69 -15.53 -8.69
N LYS A 42 4.59 -14.21 -8.89
CA LYS A 42 5.43 -13.46 -9.84
C LYS A 42 6.56 -12.68 -9.15
N VAL A 43 6.39 -12.37 -7.88
CA VAL A 43 7.35 -11.61 -7.07
C VAL A 43 7.75 -12.43 -5.85
N THR A 44 9.05 -12.67 -5.67
CA THR A 44 9.63 -13.49 -4.60
C THR A 44 9.80 -12.75 -3.27
N SER A 45 9.97 -11.42 -3.30
CA SER A 45 10.11 -10.57 -2.10
C SER A 45 9.58 -9.17 -2.34
N TRP A 46 9.19 -8.46 -1.27
CA TRP A 46 8.63 -7.11 -1.33
C TRP A 46 9.25 -6.18 -0.29
N ASP A 47 9.53 -4.95 -0.71
CA ASP A 47 9.76 -3.81 0.19
C ASP A 47 8.40 -3.26 0.58
N VAL A 48 7.86 -3.73 1.71
CA VAL A 48 6.51 -3.38 2.17
C VAL A 48 6.43 -1.92 2.57
N VAL A 49 7.42 -1.43 3.32
CA VAL A 49 7.58 -0.02 3.67
C VAL A 49 8.97 0.39 3.22
N ASN A 50 9.04 1.45 2.45
CA ASN A 50 10.29 2.09 2.07
C ASN A 50 10.28 3.49 2.69
N GLU A 51 11.32 3.78 3.47
CA GLU A 51 11.63 5.10 4.07
C GLU A 51 10.40 5.91 4.51
#